data_AF-A0A252CB47-F1
#
_entry.id   AF-A0A252CB47-F1
#
_cell.length_a   1.000
_cell.length_b   1.000
_cell.length_c   1.000
_cell.angle_alpha   90.00
_cell.angle_beta   90.00
_cell.angle_gamma   90.00
#
_symmetry.space_group_name_H-M   'P 1'
#
loop_
_entity.id
_entity.type
_entity.pdbx_description
1 polymer ?
#
loop_
_entity_poly.entity_id
_entity_poly.type
_entity_poly.pdbx_seq_one_letter_code
_entity_poly.pdbx_strand_id
1 'polypeptide(L)'
;MKNKTPKMIKYRLRTASQWLLVGLLTTSTTLPGISTIVTASTEEPNVSQAIDTDTNEEIEEAEQIGSTKNLEPSDTSEETDGEGKETTADSVQITPQESAAFEKDIRYNTKSGNDIASGTFGTSDWYITASNELHIGSGTFTNEISPNASPWIEYKDEIKKVIFDGPVYVTGDSALFRMMENIEAVENIELLDTSGCTVLQGMFQKTKISNLNLSNLKTDNVTSFSSTFCDMPNITSLDLSGMNTSNLTSLFVTFSGSSKLEELNLSSWDTSNVTSWTYAFRGTTLKKITLGSKTILNPQVALPEVDVSSGQYNGRWIGLNSGNYYSSSTDFMTNYDGSVPDTYIWDQTALEAFDSTIYIGDEWKPQDNIDIAIGREGNPLNIKDIEIIGNVDTSKEGKYEVIYKRDGIETKAEIEVIKAKEDLSHITVHDSDLKVGDNWTPEDNFDEATDFEGKVEKFSDIIVEGSVDTKKAGAYEVTYTIPKEHWSKSSSVEGVHSATAKIVVSKEDKETDGSGSESNNSGNNTGSSDKDSSLDNGVLLTNVQNNQEQIKQKNQILPQTGEHFSAIAFMAGLSLLVLGSLFAVLRFKKNK
;
A
#
# COMPACT_ATOMS: atom_id res chain seq x y z
N MET A 1 -9.66 -41.80 0.01
CA MET A 1 -9.23 -40.55 0.67
C MET A 1 -10.41 -39.58 0.64
N LYS A 2 -10.65 -38.77 1.68
CA LYS A 2 -11.81 -37.85 1.72
C LYS A 2 -11.43 -36.51 1.09
N ASN A 3 -12.10 -36.10 0.02
CA ASN A 3 -12.08 -34.70 -0.42
C ASN A 3 -12.94 -33.88 0.56
N LYS A 4 -12.35 -32.90 1.24
CA LYS A 4 -13.11 -31.82 1.88
C LYS A 4 -13.44 -30.77 0.81
N THR A 5 -14.71 -30.54 0.54
CA THR A 5 -15.16 -29.33 -0.15
C THR A 5 -14.99 -28.12 0.78
N PRO A 6 -14.58 -26.93 0.30
CA PRO A 6 -14.58 -25.72 1.12
C PRO A 6 -16.01 -25.32 1.52
N LYS A 7 -16.24 -24.97 2.79
CA LYS A 7 -17.43 -24.18 3.17
C LYS A 7 -17.26 -22.76 2.61
N MET A 8 -18.30 -22.18 2.01
CA MET A 8 -18.29 -20.75 1.65
C MET A 8 -18.56 -19.89 2.88
N ILE A 9 -17.61 -19.03 3.24
CA ILE A 9 -17.84 -17.88 4.12
C ILE A 9 -18.75 -16.91 3.36
N LYS A 10 -19.84 -16.46 4.01
CA LYS A 10 -20.81 -15.54 3.39
C LYS A 10 -20.47 -14.08 3.68
N TYR A 11 -19.79 -13.44 2.74
CA TYR A 11 -19.72 -11.98 2.70
C TYR A 11 -21.13 -11.39 2.59
N ARG A 12 -21.52 -10.54 3.55
CA ARG A 12 -22.70 -9.67 3.40
C ARG A 12 -22.29 -8.46 2.56
N LEU A 13 -22.63 -8.47 1.27
CA LEU A 13 -22.69 -7.19 0.54
C LEU A 13 -23.74 -6.30 1.22
N ARG A 14 -23.28 -5.21 1.82
CA ARG A 14 -24.11 -4.04 2.15
C ARG A 14 -23.65 -2.89 1.28
N THR A 15 -24.62 -2.19 0.69
CA THR A 15 -24.39 -0.98 -0.10
C THR A 15 -23.72 0.08 0.75
N ALA A 16 -22.72 0.79 0.19
CA ALA A 16 -22.02 1.86 0.88
C ALA A 16 -22.99 2.92 1.44
N SER A 17 -22.99 3.08 2.76
CA SER A 17 -23.80 4.09 3.45
C SER A 17 -23.17 5.47 3.27
N GLN A 18 -23.92 6.40 2.69
CA GLN A 18 -23.45 7.77 2.45
C GLN A 18 -23.26 8.53 3.78
N TRP A 19 -22.02 8.95 4.06
CA TRP A 19 -21.74 9.88 5.15
C TRP A 19 -22.00 11.33 4.69
N LEU A 20 -23.17 11.85 5.04
CA LEU A 20 -23.47 13.28 4.94
C LEU A 20 -22.92 14.01 6.17
N LEU A 21 -21.82 14.73 6.03
CA LEU A 21 -21.18 15.43 7.16
C LEU A 21 -21.98 16.68 7.57
N VAL A 22 -22.73 16.59 8.67
CA VAL A 22 -23.46 17.72 9.26
C VAL A 22 -22.55 18.50 10.22
N GLY A 23 -21.89 19.53 9.70
CA GLY A 23 -21.16 20.52 10.51
C GLY A 23 -22.14 21.47 11.21
N LEU A 24 -22.18 21.44 12.55
CA LEU A 24 -23.10 22.25 13.36
C LEU A 24 -22.46 23.60 13.70
N LEU A 25 -23.15 24.71 13.44
CA LEU A 25 -22.61 26.06 13.63
C LEU A 25 -22.50 26.45 15.11
N THR A 26 -21.43 27.20 15.42
CA THR A 26 -21.47 28.24 16.46
C THR A 26 -20.99 29.58 15.91
N THR A 27 -21.67 30.64 16.35
CA THR A 27 -21.44 32.08 16.14
C THR A 27 -20.02 32.54 16.55
N SER A 28 -19.42 33.67 16.11
CA SER A 28 -19.58 34.62 14.97
C SER A 28 -18.41 35.66 15.08
N THR A 29 -18.23 36.80 14.38
CA THR A 29 -19.06 37.67 13.51
C THR A 29 -18.15 38.61 12.67
N THR A 30 -18.69 39.25 11.62
CA THR A 30 -18.25 40.53 10.97
C THR A 30 -16.76 40.77 10.62
N LEU A 31 -16.46 40.81 9.32
CA LEU A 31 -15.41 41.67 8.73
C LEU A 31 -15.86 43.15 8.69
N PRO A 32 -14.91 44.09 8.74
CA PRO A 32 -14.55 44.89 7.55
C PRO A 32 -13.01 44.86 7.32
N GLY A 33 -12.43 45.41 6.24
CA GLY A 33 -12.96 46.12 5.07
C GLY A 33 -11.87 47.05 4.50
N ILE A 34 -11.68 47.08 3.18
CA ILE A 34 -10.51 47.73 2.53
C ILE A 34 -10.64 49.26 2.50
N SER A 35 -9.54 49.98 2.78
CA SER A 35 -9.34 51.37 2.34
C SER A 35 -7.85 51.73 2.22
N THR A 36 -7.54 52.91 1.66
CA THR A 36 -6.26 53.27 1.04
C THR A 36 -5.38 54.26 1.82
N ILE A 37 -4.05 54.07 1.70
CA ILE A 37 -2.97 55.08 1.47
C ILE A 37 -3.15 56.48 2.10
N VAL A 38 -2.20 56.91 2.95
CA VAL A 38 -1.47 58.22 2.89
C VAL A 38 -0.32 58.27 3.93
N THR A 39 0.56 59.27 3.79
CA THR A 39 1.93 59.40 4.33
C THR A 39 2.09 60.07 5.70
N ALA A 40 3.34 60.05 6.21
CA ALA A 40 3.94 60.90 7.27
C ALA A 40 3.58 60.50 8.72
N SER A 41 4.36 60.84 9.76
CA SER A 41 5.78 61.20 9.99
C SER A 41 5.94 61.41 11.52
N THR A 42 7.15 61.68 12.04
CA THR A 42 7.45 61.99 13.47
C THR A 42 7.14 60.86 14.48
N GLU A 43 7.82 60.71 15.62
CA GLU A 43 8.93 61.47 16.22
C GLU A 43 9.79 60.53 17.12
N GLU A 44 11.08 60.83 17.32
CA GLU A 44 11.84 60.29 18.46
C GLU A 44 11.41 60.97 19.76
N PRO A 45 11.72 60.38 20.93
CA PRO A 45 12.80 61.02 21.69
C PRO A 45 13.97 60.08 22.03
N ASN A 46 15.11 60.70 22.30
CA ASN A 46 16.46 60.13 22.35
C ASN A 46 17.04 60.25 23.79
N VAL A 47 18.32 59.87 23.98
CA VAL A 47 19.16 60.09 25.20
C VAL A 47 18.83 59.10 26.36
N SER A 48 19.80 58.45 27.03
CA SER A 48 21.19 58.88 27.29
C SER A 48 22.29 57.82 27.21
N GLN A 49 23.41 58.25 26.59
CA GLN A 49 24.82 58.05 26.98
C GLN A 49 25.37 56.67 27.38
N ALA A 50 26.32 56.20 26.56
CA ALA A 50 27.54 55.52 27.02
C ALA A 50 28.71 56.53 27.03
N ILE A 51 29.72 56.33 27.91
CA ILE A 51 31.20 56.50 27.76
C ILE A 51 31.87 56.26 29.15
N ASP A 52 33.11 55.78 29.32
CA ASP A 52 34.10 55.21 28.38
C ASP A 52 35.10 54.23 29.08
N THR A 53 36.04 53.65 28.31
CA THR A 53 37.40 53.10 28.63
C THR A 53 37.91 52.93 30.08
N ASP A 54 38.63 51.83 30.36
CA ASP A 54 40.12 51.87 30.46
C ASP A 54 40.80 50.47 30.35
N THR A 55 42.15 50.41 30.38
CA THR A 55 43.00 49.24 30.05
C THR A 55 44.25 49.07 30.94
N ASN A 56 44.87 47.86 30.85
CA ASN A 56 46.25 47.46 31.22
C ASN A 56 46.65 47.06 32.67
N GLU A 57 47.59 46.08 32.70
CA GLU A 57 48.66 45.80 33.70
C GLU A 57 48.30 45.43 35.17
N GLU A 58 49.11 44.72 36.00
CA GLU A 58 50.05 43.57 35.89
C GLU A 58 50.40 43.11 37.37
N ILE A 59 51.24 42.13 37.82
CA ILE A 59 52.26 41.18 37.30
C ILE A 59 52.49 40.02 38.35
N GLU A 60 53.10 38.88 37.95
CA GLU A 60 53.76 37.82 38.81
C GLU A 60 52.92 37.07 39.89
N GLU A 61 53.29 35.92 40.49
CA GLU A 61 54.43 34.95 40.41
C GLU A 61 53.82 33.50 40.53
N ALA A 62 54.43 32.31 40.74
CA ALA A 62 55.76 31.82 41.15
C ALA A 62 56.00 30.36 40.63
N GLU A 63 57.15 29.73 40.94
CA GLU A 63 57.59 28.43 40.38
C GLU A 63 57.71 27.20 41.33
N GLN A 64 57.70 26.01 40.69
CA GLN A 64 58.39 24.72 40.94
C GLN A 64 58.99 24.33 42.32
N ILE A 65 58.70 23.08 42.75
CA ILE A 65 59.66 22.00 43.16
C ILE A 65 59.00 20.62 42.85
N GLY A 66 59.65 19.52 42.42
CA GLY A 66 61.02 19.32 41.90
C GLY A 66 61.71 17.99 42.31
N SER A 67 61.82 17.01 41.38
CA SER A 67 62.71 15.80 41.42
C SER A 67 62.44 14.70 42.48
N THR A 68 62.85 13.40 42.37
CA THR A 68 63.36 12.43 41.33
C THR A 68 63.17 10.98 41.91
N LYS A 69 63.60 9.80 41.39
CA LYS A 69 64.54 9.36 40.32
C LYS A 69 64.26 7.91 39.84
N ASN A 70 64.96 7.47 38.79
CA ASN A 70 64.96 6.16 38.12
C ASN A 70 65.49 4.98 38.97
N LEU A 71 65.21 3.75 38.50
CA LEU A 71 66.21 2.68 38.27
C LEU A 71 65.66 1.60 37.30
N GLU A 72 66.51 1.08 36.40
CA GLU A 72 66.27 -0.15 35.60
C GLU A 72 66.99 -1.36 36.26
N PRO A 73 66.80 -2.60 35.77
CA PRO A 73 67.78 -3.12 34.81
C PRO A 73 67.29 -4.12 33.72
N SER A 74 68.06 -4.11 32.63
CA SER A 74 68.31 -5.07 31.52
C SER A 74 67.77 -6.52 31.49
N ASP A 75 67.46 -6.95 30.26
CA ASP A 75 67.73 -8.25 29.60
C ASP A 75 67.15 -9.58 30.12
N THR A 76 66.31 -10.22 29.29
CA THR A 76 66.63 -11.53 28.69
C THR A 76 65.78 -11.81 27.43
N SER A 77 66.29 -12.65 26.52
CA SER A 77 65.72 -12.95 25.20
C SER A 77 65.32 -14.43 25.05
N GLU A 78 64.29 -14.73 24.28
CA GLU A 78 64.35 -15.70 23.16
C GLU A 78 63.08 -15.64 22.27
N GLU A 79 63.14 -16.28 21.11
CA GLU A 79 62.28 -16.03 19.93
C GLU A 79 61.10 -17.02 19.78
N THR A 80 60.09 -16.65 18.99
CA THR A 80 59.57 -17.53 17.90
C THR A 80 58.67 -16.75 16.94
N ASP A 81 58.74 -17.08 15.65
CA ASP A 81 58.16 -16.29 14.54
C ASP A 81 56.67 -16.51 14.26
N GLY A 82 56.06 -15.55 13.53
CA GLY A 82 54.70 -15.66 12.99
C GLY A 82 54.23 -14.42 12.21
N GLU A 83 54.53 -14.37 10.90
CA GLU A 83 54.00 -13.36 9.96
C GLU A 83 52.47 -13.51 9.76
N GLY A 84 51.69 -12.51 9.33
CA GLY A 84 51.96 -11.11 8.98
C GLY A 84 50.63 -10.33 8.89
N LYS A 85 50.60 -9.05 9.26
CA LYS A 85 50.77 -7.85 8.41
C LYS A 85 49.47 -7.38 7.71
N GLU A 86 49.12 -6.12 7.96
CA GLU A 86 47.96 -5.42 7.40
C GLU A 86 48.06 -5.20 5.87
N THR A 87 46.92 -5.25 5.18
CA THR A 87 46.78 -4.84 3.79
C THR A 87 46.37 -3.37 3.71
N THR A 88 47.34 -2.49 3.44
CA THR A 88 47.10 -1.09 3.06
C THR A 88 46.39 -0.97 1.71
N ALA A 89 45.81 0.20 1.42
CA ALA A 89 45.11 0.49 0.17
C ALA A 89 45.93 0.13 -1.07
N ASP A 90 45.32 -0.59 -2.01
CA ASP A 90 45.98 -1.02 -3.24
C ASP A 90 45.95 0.08 -4.30
N SER A 91 47.10 0.38 -4.88
CA SER A 91 47.27 1.48 -5.84
C SER A 91 47.42 0.90 -7.24
N VAL A 92 46.33 0.97 -8.02
CA VAL A 92 46.25 0.34 -9.35
C VAL A 92 47.27 0.96 -10.30
N GLN A 93 48.40 0.28 -10.51
CA GLN A 93 49.34 0.59 -11.57
C GLN A 93 48.79 0.08 -12.90
N ILE A 94 48.30 0.99 -13.74
CA ILE A 94 47.89 0.69 -15.11
C ILE A 94 49.13 0.25 -15.91
N THR A 95 49.05 -0.91 -16.57
CA THR A 95 50.15 -1.40 -17.41
C THR A 95 50.08 -0.82 -18.83
N PRO A 96 51.22 -0.70 -19.56
CA PRO A 96 51.28 0.01 -20.86
C PRO A 96 50.51 -0.63 -22.03
N GLN A 97 49.64 -1.60 -21.79
CA GLN A 97 48.89 -2.34 -22.81
C GLN A 97 47.38 -2.09 -22.76
N GLU A 98 46.82 -1.61 -21.64
CA GLU A 98 45.41 -1.20 -21.55
C GLU A 98 45.18 0.25 -22.01
N SER A 99 46.22 1.09 -21.97
CA SER A 99 46.21 2.44 -22.56
C SER A 99 45.99 2.44 -24.09
N ALA A 100 46.22 1.31 -24.77
CA ALA A 100 46.02 1.17 -26.21
C ALA A 100 44.54 1.03 -26.64
N ALA A 101 43.59 0.93 -25.70
CA ALA A 101 42.16 0.84 -26.02
C ALA A 101 41.48 2.21 -26.24
N PHE A 102 42.14 3.32 -25.89
CA PHE A 102 41.59 4.68 -25.96
C PHE A 102 41.92 5.46 -27.25
N GLU A 103 42.64 4.86 -28.22
CA GLU A 103 42.94 5.47 -29.53
C GLU A 103 41.73 5.44 -30.50
N LYS A 104 40.52 5.80 -30.02
CA LYS A 104 39.32 5.87 -30.85
C LYS A 104 39.02 7.30 -31.29
N ASP A 105 39.71 7.70 -32.37
CA ASP A 105 39.47 8.93 -33.14
C ASP A 105 39.70 10.24 -32.37
N ILE A 106 40.88 10.36 -31.73
CA ILE A 106 41.38 11.64 -31.21
C ILE A 106 41.60 12.60 -32.39
N ARG A 107 40.60 13.42 -32.69
CA ARG A 107 40.81 14.64 -33.47
C ARG A 107 41.73 15.54 -32.67
N TYR A 108 42.94 15.81 -33.19
CA TYR A 108 43.69 16.97 -32.72
C TYR A 108 42.81 18.21 -32.91
N ASN A 109 42.67 18.98 -31.84
CA ASN A 109 41.58 19.92 -31.55
C ASN A 109 41.52 21.11 -32.53
N THR A 110 41.15 20.82 -33.79
CA THR A 110 41.32 21.71 -34.94
C THR A 110 40.07 21.64 -35.82
N LYS A 111 39.49 22.81 -36.07
CA LYS A 111 38.19 22.97 -36.74
C LYS A 111 38.12 22.20 -38.07
N SER A 112 37.17 21.28 -38.18
CA SER A 112 36.74 20.73 -39.46
C SER A 112 35.91 21.76 -40.22
N GLY A 113 36.00 21.75 -41.56
CA GLY A 113 35.24 22.68 -42.42
C GLY A 113 33.71 22.58 -42.30
N ASN A 114 33.21 21.55 -41.62
CA ASN A 114 31.78 21.28 -41.42
C ASN A 114 31.29 21.56 -39.98
N ASP A 115 32.16 22.00 -39.06
CA ASP A 115 31.78 22.26 -37.66
C ASP A 115 31.06 23.62 -37.54
N ILE A 116 29.94 23.65 -36.81
CA ILE A 116 29.05 24.82 -36.61
C ILE A 116 29.87 25.98 -36.03
N ALA A 117 30.58 25.72 -34.94
CA ALA A 117 31.49 26.68 -34.30
C ALA A 117 32.66 25.96 -33.63
N SER A 118 33.66 26.75 -33.23
CA SER A 118 34.83 26.28 -32.49
C SER A 118 35.54 27.47 -31.85
N GLY A 119 36.24 27.25 -30.75
CA GLY A 119 37.06 28.27 -30.10
C GLY A 119 37.94 27.67 -29.01
N THR A 120 38.42 28.52 -28.11
CA THR A 120 39.14 28.12 -26.90
C THR A 120 38.45 28.67 -25.65
N PHE A 121 38.65 28.00 -24.52
CA PHE A 121 38.25 28.47 -23.20
C PHE A 121 39.41 28.20 -22.24
N GLY A 122 40.15 29.26 -21.90
CA GLY A 122 41.49 29.12 -21.34
C GLY A 122 42.41 28.33 -22.27
N THR A 123 42.87 27.16 -21.82
CA THR A 123 43.74 26.26 -22.60
C THR A 123 43.03 25.04 -23.20
N SER A 124 41.71 24.91 -23.01
CA SER A 124 40.88 23.89 -23.64
C SER A 124 40.30 24.42 -24.95
N ASP A 125 40.59 23.80 -26.10
CA ASP A 125 39.84 24.07 -27.34
C ASP A 125 38.54 23.26 -27.39
N TRP A 126 37.52 23.81 -28.04
CA TRP A 126 36.18 23.23 -28.15
C TRP A 126 35.63 23.40 -29.57
N TYR A 127 34.73 22.50 -29.97
CA TYR A 127 34.05 22.55 -31.26
C TYR A 127 32.62 22.01 -31.18
N ILE A 128 31.74 22.49 -32.07
CA ILE A 128 30.34 22.03 -32.17
C ILE A 128 30.16 21.37 -33.53
N THR A 129 29.83 20.09 -33.54
CA THR A 129 29.65 19.31 -34.77
C THR A 129 28.34 19.67 -35.50
N ALA A 130 28.28 19.35 -36.79
CA ALA A 130 27.02 19.36 -37.55
C ALA A 130 25.96 18.35 -37.03
N SER A 131 26.32 17.46 -36.10
CA SER A 131 25.41 16.57 -35.36
C SER A 131 24.89 17.16 -34.04
N ASN A 132 25.13 18.46 -33.79
CA ASN A 132 24.68 19.19 -32.59
C ASN A 132 25.39 18.76 -31.27
N GLU A 133 26.62 18.23 -31.38
CA GLU A 133 27.43 17.76 -30.25
C GLU A 133 28.53 18.79 -29.94
N LEU A 134 28.56 19.30 -28.71
CA LEU A 134 29.66 20.13 -28.20
C LEU A 134 30.75 19.21 -27.66
N HIS A 135 31.92 19.26 -28.28
CA HIS A 135 33.13 18.62 -27.81
C HIS A 135 34.02 19.61 -27.07
N ILE A 136 34.57 19.18 -25.94
CA ILE A 136 35.47 19.96 -25.08
C ILE A 136 36.75 19.15 -24.88
N GLY A 137 37.87 19.60 -25.46
CA GLY A 137 39.17 18.94 -25.33
C GLY A 137 39.89 19.27 -24.01
N SER A 138 40.98 18.54 -23.73
CA SER A 138 41.75 18.70 -22.50
C SER A 138 42.23 20.14 -22.26
N GLY A 139 42.23 20.59 -21.00
CA GLY A 139 42.80 21.89 -20.64
C GLY A 139 42.31 22.46 -19.32
N THR A 140 42.52 23.76 -19.13
CA THR A 140 42.10 24.53 -17.95
C THR A 140 41.25 25.70 -18.39
N PHE A 141 40.06 25.86 -17.82
CA PHE A 141 39.22 27.03 -18.08
C PHE A 141 39.75 28.28 -17.37
N THR A 142 39.52 29.46 -17.95
CA THR A 142 39.95 30.76 -17.39
C THR A 142 39.01 31.27 -16.31
N ASN A 143 39.58 31.80 -15.22
CA ASN A 143 38.87 32.42 -14.09
C ASN A 143 38.01 33.67 -14.44
N GLU A 144 38.05 34.17 -15.67
CA GLU A 144 37.25 35.33 -16.09
C GLU A 144 35.84 34.91 -16.57
N ILE A 145 35.05 34.33 -15.66
CA ILE A 145 33.65 33.99 -15.92
C ILE A 145 32.73 35.04 -15.29
N SER A 146 32.35 36.05 -16.08
CA SER A 146 31.11 36.78 -15.79
C SER A 146 29.95 35.77 -15.83
N PRO A 147 29.05 35.70 -14.80
CA PRO A 147 28.34 34.47 -14.40
C PRO A 147 27.20 33.96 -15.32
N ASN A 148 27.28 34.23 -16.63
CA ASN A 148 26.36 33.76 -17.67
C ASN A 148 27.06 33.33 -18.98
N ALA A 149 28.40 33.33 -19.07
CA ALA A 149 29.12 33.21 -20.35
C ALA A 149 30.10 32.02 -20.39
N SER A 150 29.59 30.81 -20.61
CA SER A 150 30.37 29.76 -21.27
C SER A 150 30.48 30.09 -22.78
N PRO A 151 31.61 29.86 -23.48
CA PRO A 151 31.80 30.35 -24.86
C PRO A 151 30.81 29.81 -25.91
N TRP A 152 30.10 28.74 -25.56
CA TRP A 152 29.09 28.09 -26.39
C TRP A 152 27.65 28.52 -26.07
N ILE A 153 27.41 29.46 -25.16
CA ILE A 153 26.06 29.90 -24.77
C ILE A 153 25.28 30.53 -25.92
N GLU A 154 25.97 31.11 -26.92
CA GLU A 154 25.35 31.62 -28.15
C GLU A 154 24.72 30.51 -28.99
N TYR A 155 25.21 29.27 -28.85
CA TYR A 155 24.79 28.07 -29.59
C TYR A 155 23.90 27.14 -28.75
N LYS A 156 23.33 27.66 -27.64
CA LYS A 156 22.46 26.91 -26.71
C LYS A 156 21.24 26.27 -27.37
N ASP A 157 20.81 26.82 -28.51
CA ASP A 157 19.63 26.36 -29.24
C ASP A 157 20.01 25.28 -30.27
N GLU A 158 21.25 25.24 -30.77
CA GLU A 158 21.78 24.09 -31.50
C GLU A 158 22.18 22.92 -30.59
N ILE A 159 22.94 23.14 -29.51
CA ILE A 159 23.64 22.05 -28.80
C ILE A 159 22.66 21.11 -28.08
N LYS A 160 22.80 19.80 -28.35
CA LYS A 160 21.99 18.73 -27.75
C LYS A 160 22.74 17.78 -26.83
N LYS A 161 24.07 17.72 -26.98
CA LYS A 161 24.92 16.78 -26.27
C LYS A 161 26.26 17.42 -25.98
N VAL A 162 26.83 17.11 -24.83
CA VAL A 162 28.21 17.51 -24.47
C VAL A 162 29.08 16.27 -24.37
N ILE A 163 30.31 16.35 -24.85
CA ILE A 163 31.31 15.28 -24.81
C ILE A 163 32.62 15.90 -24.32
N PHE A 164 33.21 15.34 -23.27
CA PHE A 164 34.59 15.65 -22.91
C PHE A 164 35.53 14.72 -23.70
N ASP A 165 36.33 15.30 -24.58
CA ASP A 165 37.33 14.59 -25.40
C ASP A 165 38.65 14.34 -24.61
N GLY A 166 38.80 14.97 -23.43
CA GLY A 166 39.93 14.78 -22.53
C GLY A 166 39.79 15.53 -21.20
N PRO A 167 40.77 15.42 -20.27
CA PRO A 167 40.67 15.99 -18.92
C PRO A 167 40.59 17.52 -18.88
N VAL A 168 39.54 18.05 -18.24
CA VAL A 168 39.26 19.49 -18.10
C VAL A 168 39.29 19.89 -16.63
N TYR A 169 40.16 20.84 -16.28
CA TYR A 169 40.24 21.43 -14.95
C TYR A 169 39.47 22.76 -14.89
N VAL A 170 38.56 22.89 -13.91
CA VAL A 170 37.69 24.05 -13.72
C VAL A 170 37.97 24.73 -12.39
N THR A 171 38.13 26.06 -12.44
CA THR A 171 38.43 26.91 -11.28
C THR A 171 37.41 28.03 -11.11
N GLY A 172 37.17 28.42 -9.86
CA GLY A 172 36.29 29.54 -9.51
C GLY A 172 34.79 29.21 -9.62
N ASP A 173 34.01 30.17 -10.13
CA ASP A 173 32.55 30.08 -10.17
C ASP A 173 32.06 29.57 -11.53
N SER A 174 31.41 28.39 -11.55
CA SER A 174 31.05 27.67 -12.76
C SER A 174 29.53 27.62 -13.00
N ALA A 175 29.11 28.11 -14.17
CA ALA A 175 27.73 28.10 -14.68
C ALA A 175 27.64 27.37 -16.05
N LEU A 176 28.43 26.30 -16.21
CA LEU A 176 28.93 25.80 -17.49
C LEU A 176 27.87 25.51 -18.58
N PHE A 177 26.73 24.91 -18.22
CA PHE A 177 25.63 24.56 -19.13
C PHE A 177 24.31 25.25 -18.76
N ARG A 178 24.41 26.37 -18.05
CA ARG A 178 23.27 27.16 -17.56
C ARG A 178 22.40 27.66 -18.70
N MET A 179 21.08 27.44 -18.61
CA MET A 179 20.09 27.83 -19.62
C MET A 179 20.26 27.17 -21.00
N MET A 180 21.03 26.08 -21.09
CA MET A 180 21.17 25.30 -22.32
C MET A 180 20.01 24.30 -22.47
N GLU A 181 18.84 24.86 -22.80
CA GLU A 181 17.53 24.19 -22.81
C GLU A 181 17.40 23.02 -23.79
N ASN A 182 18.39 22.74 -24.64
CA ASN A 182 18.39 21.61 -25.57
C ASN A 182 19.38 20.49 -25.23
N ILE A 183 20.24 20.60 -24.21
CA ILE A 183 21.14 19.50 -23.81
C ILE A 183 20.35 18.35 -23.19
N GLU A 184 20.39 17.19 -23.84
CA GLU A 184 19.73 15.93 -23.43
C GLU A 184 20.71 14.92 -22.80
N ALA A 185 22.02 15.04 -23.05
CA ALA A 185 23.05 14.14 -22.51
C ALA A 185 24.43 14.81 -22.33
N VAL A 186 25.23 14.25 -21.42
CA VAL A 186 26.66 14.56 -21.23
C VAL A 186 27.43 13.23 -21.19
N GLU A 187 28.47 13.08 -22.01
CA GLU A 187 29.38 11.93 -22.01
C GLU A 187 30.75 12.32 -21.45
N ASN A 188 31.41 11.34 -20.81
CA ASN A 188 32.74 11.45 -20.20
C ASN A 188 32.86 12.53 -19.10
N ILE A 189 31.78 12.77 -18.34
CA ILE A 189 31.74 13.80 -17.26
C ILE A 189 32.76 13.53 -16.14
N GLU A 190 33.25 12.31 -16.00
CA GLU A 190 34.36 11.92 -15.13
C GLU A 190 35.71 12.56 -15.51
N LEU A 191 35.83 13.13 -16.70
CA LEU A 191 37.00 13.91 -17.14
C LEU A 191 36.95 15.38 -16.66
N LEU A 192 35.87 15.81 -16.01
CA LEU A 192 35.67 17.16 -15.50
C LEU A 192 36.10 17.28 -14.03
N ASP A 193 37.30 17.83 -13.81
CA ASP A 193 37.82 18.11 -12.47
C ASP A 193 37.34 19.48 -11.97
N THR A 194 36.39 19.45 -11.02
CA THR A 194 35.85 20.63 -10.35
C THR A 194 36.54 20.95 -9.01
N SER A 195 37.68 20.34 -8.69
CA SER A 195 38.37 20.56 -7.40
C SER A 195 38.81 22.01 -7.17
N GLY A 196 39.01 22.77 -8.25
CA GLY A 196 39.28 24.21 -8.21
C GLY A 196 38.04 25.11 -8.06
N CYS A 197 36.81 24.56 -8.06
CA CYS A 197 35.58 25.35 -8.04
C CYS A 197 35.18 25.82 -6.65
N THR A 198 34.75 27.08 -6.55
CA THR A 198 34.18 27.71 -5.35
C THR A 198 32.65 27.71 -5.34
N VAL A 199 32.04 27.71 -6.52
CA VAL A 199 30.58 27.77 -6.73
C VAL A 199 30.21 27.01 -8.01
N LEU A 200 29.15 26.18 -7.98
CA LEU A 200 28.62 25.47 -9.16
C LEU A 200 27.24 26.02 -9.58
N GLN A 201 27.04 27.33 -9.44
CA GLN A 201 25.74 27.99 -9.53
C GLN A 201 25.10 27.85 -10.91
N GLY A 202 23.93 27.21 -10.93
CA GLY A 202 23.16 27.00 -12.15
C GLY A 202 23.83 26.11 -13.20
N MET A 203 24.87 25.34 -12.86
CA MET A 203 25.71 24.59 -13.81
C MET A 203 24.92 23.71 -14.79
N PHE A 204 23.81 23.09 -14.36
CA PHE A 204 22.91 22.28 -15.20
C PHE A 204 21.49 22.88 -15.31
N GLN A 205 21.30 24.13 -14.88
CA GLN A 205 19.99 24.79 -14.83
C GLN A 205 19.31 24.78 -16.20
N LYS A 206 18.04 24.34 -16.25
CA LYS A 206 17.18 24.22 -17.44
C LYS A 206 17.63 23.19 -18.49
N THR A 207 18.68 22.40 -18.26
CA THR A 207 19.07 21.33 -19.20
C THR A 207 18.04 20.20 -19.22
N LYS A 208 17.85 19.55 -20.38
CA LYS A 208 16.92 18.43 -20.61
C LYS A 208 17.52 17.06 -20.25
N ILE A 209 18.64 17.03 -19.53
CA ILE A 209 19.35 15.79 -19.15
C ILE A 209 18.43 14.91 -18.30
N SER A 210 18.31 13.64 -18.69
CA SER A 210 17.49 12.62 -18.00
C SER A 210 18.28 11.67 -17.11
N ASN A 211 19.59 11.54 -17.34
CA ASN A 211 20.52 10.76 -16.55
C ASN A 211 21.83 11.54 -16.41
N LEU A 212 22.28 11.78 -15.17
CA LEU A 212 23.42 12.61 -14.85
C LEU A 212 24.21 11.99 -13.70
N ASN A 213 25.30 11.28 -14.01
CA ASN A 213 26.20 10.78 -12.97
C ASN A 213 27.14 11.89 -12.51
N LEU A 214 27.17 12.15 -11.20
CA LEU A 214 27.99 13.21 -10.57
C LEU A 214 29.02 12.65 -9.58
N SER A 215 29.20 11.33 -9.49
CA SER A 215 30.05 10.66 -8.50
C SER A 215 31.52 11.10 -8.49
N ASN A 216 31.99 11.70 -9.58
CA ASN A 216 33.38 12.12 -9.75
C ASN A 216 33.61 13.61 -9.47
N LEU A 217 32.56 14.43 -9.43
CA LEU A 217 32.70 15.87 -9.15
C LEU A 217 33.29 16.09 -7.76
N LYS A 218 34.27 16.98 -7.66
CA LYS A 218 34.88 17.40 -6.40
C LYS A 218 34.18 18.66 -5.91
N THR A 219 33.70 18.61 -4.68
CA THR A 219 32.83 19.65 -4.09
C THR A 219 33.41 20.21 -2.79
N ASP A 220 34.59 19.75 -2.38
CA ASP A 220 35.23 20.04 -1.10
C ASP A 220 35.45 21.55 -0.85
N ASN A 221 35.71 22.31 -1.92
CA ASN A 221 35.88 23.77 -1.90
C ASN A 221 34.60 24.54 -2.26
N VAL A 222 33.50 23.86 -2.58
CA VAL A 222 32.27 24.49 -3.07
C VAL A 222 31.43 25.00 -1.92
N THR A 223 30.97 26.25 -2.05
CA THR A 223 30.20 26.98 -1.02
C THR A 223 28.73 27.19 -1.37
N SER A 224 28.34 26.94 -2.62
CA SER A 224 26.99 27.20 -3.14
C SER A 224 26.62 26.25 -4.29
N PHE A 225 25.46 25.59 -4.16
CA PHE A 225 24.75 24.90 -5.24
C PHE A 225 23.49 25.69 -5.68
N SER A 226 23.53 27.02 -5.56
CA SER A 226 22.38 27.88 -5.90
C SER A 226 21.92 27.63 -7.35
N SER A 227 20.64 27.32 -7.54
CA SER A 227 20.05 26.95 -8.85
C SER A 227 20.68 25.78 -9.61
N THR A 228 21.65 25.01 -9.07
CA THR A 228 22.49 24.08 -9.84
C THR A 228 21.71 23.03 -10.64
N PHE A 229 20.60 22.52 -10.08
CA PHE A 229 19.71 21.52 -10.67
C PHE A 229 18.28 22.06 -10.86
N CYS A 230 18.15 23.37 -11.10
CA CYS A 230 16.89 24.09 -11.21
C CYS A 230 16.27 23.98 -12.61
N ASP A 231 14.94 23.90 -12.69
CA ASP A 231 14.12 23.80 -13.91
C ASP A 231 14.51 22.64 -14.87
N MET A 232 15.13 21.57 -14.38
CA MET A 232 15.49 20.40 -15.20
C MET A 232 14.24 19.52 -15.47
N PRO A 233 13.68 19.50 -16.69
CA PRO A 233 12.33 18.99 -16.93
C PRO A 233 12.29 17.48 -17.22
N ASN A 234 13.42 16.79 -17.15
CA ASN A 234 13.59 15.39 -17.53
C ASN A 234 14.32 14.53 -16.50
N ILE A 235 14.95 15.13 -15.49
CA ILE A 235 15.67 14.38 -14.45
C ILE A 235 14.64 13.75 -13.50
N THR A 236 14.70 12.43 -13.33
CA THR A 236 13.78 11.67 -12.46
C THR A 236 14.39 11.32 -11.12
N SER A 237 15.71 11.12 -11.11
CA SER A 237 16.49 10.73 -9.93
C SER A 237 17.85 11.42 -9.95
N LEU A 238 18.35 11.81 -8.78
CA LEU A 238 19.72 12.29 -8.60
C LEU A 238 20.36 11.59 -7.39
N ASP A 239 21.56 11.05 -7.60
CA ASP A 239 22.41 10.58 -6.51
C ASP A 239 23.53 11.58 -6.25
N LEU A 240 23.49 12.22 -5.08
CA LEU A 240 24.45 13.24 -4.64
C LEU A 240 25.23 12.78 -3.40
N SER A 241 25.18 11.48 -3.03
CA SER A 241 25.90 10.95 -1.86
C SER A 241 27.41 10.83 -2.04
N GLY A 242 27.93 11.11 -3.24
CA GLY A 242 29.37 11.26 -3.48
C GLY A 242 29.92 12.63 -3.08
N MET A 243 29.06 13.61 -2.75
CA MET A 243 29.46 15.00 -2.53
C MET A 243 29.84 15.27 -1.07
N ASN A 244 30.97 15.95 -0.88
CA ASN A 244 31.30 16.64 0.37
C ASN A 244 30.63 18.02 0.36
N THR A 245 29.69 18.26 1.27
CA THR A 245 28.95 19.52 1.36
C THR A 245 29.28 20.35 2.60
N SER A 246 30.30 19.97 3.37
CA SER A 246 30.61 20.61 4.66
C SER A 246 30.90 22.12 4.59
N ASN A 247 31.28 22.64 3.42
CA ASN A 247 31.50 24.06 3.17
C ASN A 247 30.30 24.78 2.50
N LEU A 248 29.17 24.11 2.23
CA LEU A 248 27.99 24.74 1.65
C LEU A 248 27.33 25.71 2.62
N THR A 249 27.03 26.91 2.11
CA THR A 249 26.31 27.98 2.82
C THR A 249 24.95 28.29 2.20
N SER A 250 24.74 27.96 0.92
CA SER A 250 23.50 28.23 0.19
C SER A 250 23.06 27.09 -0.74
N LEU A 251 21.78 26.73 -0.58
CA LEU A 251 21.00 25.82 -1.40
C LEU A 251 19.79 26.55 -2.04
N PHE A 252 19.96 27.85 -2.32
CA PHE A 252 18.91 28.71 -2.87
C PHE A 252 18.37 28.16 -4.21
N VAL A 253 17.09 27.81 -4.22
CA VAL A 253 16.35 27.23 -5.36
C VAL A 253 17.03 26.04 -6.06
N THR A 254 17.90 25.28 -5.39
CA THR A 254 18.80 24.28 -6.00
C THR A 254 18.10 23.26 -6.91
N PHE A 255 16.92 22.76 -6.53
CA PHE A 255 16.09 21.81 -7.31
C PHE A 255 14.74 22.40 -7.75
N SER A 256 14.51 23.71 -7.55
CA SER A 256 13.25 24.37 -7.87
C SER A 256 12.82 24.11 -9.32
N GLY A 257 11.53 23.88 -9.56
CA GLY A 257 10.98 23.71 -10.91
C GLY A 257 11.34 22.40 -11.63
N SER A 258 12.21 21.55 -11.07
CA SER A 258 12.57 20.24 -11.62
C SER A 258 11.44 19.22 -11.38
N SER A 259 10.33 19.43 -12.09
CA SER A 259 8.99 18.87 -11.88
C SER A 259 8.81 17.39 -12.29
N LYS A 260 9.91 16.67 -12.49
CA LYS A 260 9.94 15.20 -12.59
C LYS A 260 10.89 14.54 -11.58
N LEU A 261 11.59 15.31 -10.75
CA LEU A 261 12.50 14.74 -9.76
C LEU A 261 11.68 14.04 -8.68
N GLU A 262 11.66 12.71 -8.71
CA GLU A 262 10.92 11.85 -7.78
C GLU A 262 11.83 11.24 -6.71
N GLU A 263 13.11 10.99 -7.00
CA GLU A 263 14.07 10.39 -6.07
C GLU A 263 15.34 11.24 -5.89
N LEU A 264 15.79 11.43 -4.65
CA LEU A 264 17.01 12.18 -4.35
C LEU A 264 17.80 11.56 -3.18
N ASN A 265 19.06 11.24 -3.40
CA ASN A 265 19.97 10.77 -2.35
C ASN A 265 20.89 11.90 -1.87
N LEU A 266 20.72 12.31 -0.60
CA LEU A 266 21.52 13.31 0.10
C LEU A 266 22.28 12.69 1.29
N SER A 267 22.50 11.38 1.32
CA SER A 267 22.96 10.67 2.54
C SER A 267 24.34 11.11 3.08
N SER A 268 25.19 11.73 2.26
CA SER A 268 26.48 12.31 2.67
C SER A 268 26.40 13.76 3.14
N TRP A 269 25.25 14.44 2.95
CA TRP A 269 25.19 15.89 3.04
C TRP A 269 25.26 16.37 4.49
N ASP A 270 26.34 17.06 4.80
CA ASP A 270 26.47 17.93 5.95
C ASP A 270 25.85 19.29 5.59
N THR A 271 24.76 19.67 6.28
CA THR A 271 24.05 20.93 6.03
C THR A 271 24.25 21.93 7.17
N SER A 272 25.15 21.65 8.12
CA SER A 272 25.34 22.45 9.34
C SER A 272 25.76 23.91 9.10
N ASN A 273 26.41 24.20 7.98
CA ASN A 273 26.79 25.55 7.55
C ASN A 273 25.78 26.22 6.60
N VAL A 274 24.70 25.54 6.18
CA VAL A 274 23.73 26.06 5.22
C VAL A 274 22.78 27.07 5.89
N THR A 275 22.93 28.33 5.52
CA THR A 275 22.12 29.45 6.03
C THR A 275 20.92 29.77 5.15
N SER A 276 20.92 29.34 3.87
CA SER A 276 19.85 29.60 2.92
C SER A 276 19.35 28.33 2.25
N TRP A 277 18.10 27.95 2.55
CA TRP A 277 17.37 26.84 1.93
C TRP A 277 16.20 27.29 1.04
N THR A 278 16.01 28.61 0.89
CA THR A 278 14.78 29.22 0.39
C THR A 278 14.34 28.62 -0.95
N TYR A 279 13.18 27.94 -0.93
CA TYR A 279 12.54 27.30 -2.07
C TYR A 279 13.39 26.22 -2.78
N ALA A 280 14.34 25.60 -2.07
CA ALA A 280 15.24 24.57 -2.63
C ALA A 280 14.51 23.46 -3.41
N PHE A 281 13.31 23.06 -2.98
CA PHE A 281 12.52 21.96 -3.58
C PHE A 281 11.20 22.40 -4.23
N ARG A 282 10.97 23.72 -4.35
CA ARG A 282 9.69 24.28 -4.78
C ARG A 282 9.31 23.82 -6.19
N GLY A 283 8.26 23.01 -6.31
CA GLY A 283 7.79 22.48 -7.59
C GLY A 283 8.55 21.25 -8.09
N THR A 284 9.29 20.57 -7.23
CA THR A 284 9.68 19.16 -7.43
C THR A 284 8.49 18.23 -7.20
N THR A 285 8.65 16.95 -7.52
CA THR A 285 7.63 15.89 -7.33
C THR A 285 8.19 14.72 -6.51
N LEU A 286 9.04 15.03 -5.52
CA LEU A 286 9.73 14.03 -4.71
C LEU A 286 8.75 13.05 -4.05
N LYS A 287 9.07 11.76 -4.21
CA LYS A 287 8.43 10.61 -3.56
C LYS A 287 9.39 9.84 -2.67
N LYS A 288 10.70 10.01 -2.86
CA LYS A 288 11.78 9.36 -2.09
C LYS A 288 12.91 10.35 -1.83
N ILE A 289 13.33 10.48 -0.58
CA ILE A 289 14.51 11.25 -0.19
C ILE A 289 15.34 10.49 0.85
N THR A 290 16.63 10.31 0.59
CA THR A 290 17.56 9.68 1.54
C THR A 290 18.37 10.74 2.26
N LEU A 291 18.34 10.73 3.59
CA LEU A 291 18.96 11.75 4.45
C LEU A 291 20.03 11.14 5.35
N GLY A 292 21.15 11.83 5.49
CA GLY A 292 22.19 11.51 6.47
C GLY A 292 21.90 12.14 7.85
N SER A 293 22.68 11.76 8.85
CA SER A 293 22.55 12.27 10.23
C SER A 293 23.00 13.72 10.39
N LYS A 294 23.58 14.32 9.34
CA LYS A 294 23.90 15.75 9.26
C LYS A 294 23.06 16.51 8.23
N THR A 295 22.10 15.84 7.57
CA THR A 295 21.28 16.43 6.48
C THR A 295 20.04 17.09 7.06
N ILE A 296 20.26 18.05 7.97
CA ILE A 296 19.20 18.73 8.71
C ILE A 296 18.38 19.60 7.75
N LEU A 297 17.06 19.46 7.82
CA LEU A 297 16.11 20.24 7.03
C LEU A 297 15.65 21.51 7.77
N ASN A 298 14.94 22.38 7.06
CA ASN A 298 14.43 23.66 7.56
C ASN A 298 13.07 23.92 6.88
N PRO A 299 12.04 24.48 7.54
CA PRO A 299 10.75 24.77 6.89
C PRO A 299 10.83 25.60 5.59
N GLN A 300 11.89 26.37 5.36
CA GLN A 300 12.13 27.14 4.12
C GLN A 300 12.51 26.28 2.89
N VAL A 301 12.88 25.00 3.10
CA VAL A 301 13.24 24.00 2.09
C VAL A 301 12.13 23.82 1.04
N ALA A 302 10.87 23.88 1.48
CA ALA A 302 9.67 23.71 0.68
C ALA A 302 9.63 22.39 -0.12
N LEU A 303 9.76 21.26 0.60
CA LEU A 303 9.39 19.93 0.09
C LEU A 303 7.95 19.96 -0.46
N PRO A 304 7.63 19.14 -1.49
CA PRO A 304 6.28 19.06 -2.06
C PRO A 304 5.28 18.43 -1.06
N GLU A 305 3.99 18.48 -1.35
CA GLU A 305 2.96 17.69 -0.66
C GLU A 305 2.33 16.69 -1.66
N VAL A 306 1.71 15.61 -1.18
CA VAL A 306 1.18 14.51 -2.01
C VAL A 306 -0.35 14.55 -2.15
N ASP A 307 -0.88 14.05 -3.28
CA ASP A 307 -2.32 13.88 -3.48
C ASP A 307 -2.86 12.64 -2.77
N VAL A 308 -3.45 12.87 -1.58
CA VAL A 308 -4.16 11.86 -0.78
C VAL A 308 -5.56 11.53 -1.31
N SER A 309 -6.13 12.32 -2.24
CA SER A 309 -7.52 12.11 -2.73
C SER A 309 -7.67 10.86 -3.60
N SER A 310 -6.55 10.36 -4.13
CA SER A 310 -6.41 9.09 -4.82
C SER A 310 -6.58 7.85 -3.92
N GLY A 311 -6.42 8.00 -2.61
CA GLY A 311 -6.31 6.89 -1.66
C GLY A 311 -4.98 6.11 -1.73
N GLN A 312 -4.07 6.47 -2.64
CA GLN A 312 -2.77 5.78 -2.76
C GLN A 312 -1.84 6.11 -1.58
N TYR A 313 -1.82 7.36 -1.15
CA TYR A 313 -0.92 7.87 -0.11
C TYR A 313 -1.71 8.37 1.10
N ASN A 314 -1.25 8.06 2.31
CA ASN A 314 -1.90 8.51 3.55
C ASN A 314 -1.42 9.90 4.05
N GLY A 315 -0.62 10.61 3.23
CA GLY A 315 -0.14 11.97 3.52
C GLY A 315 1.10 12.05 4.43
N ARG A 316 1.60 10.91 4.92
CA ARG A 316 2.79 10.87 5.79
C ARG A 316 4.06 10.60 4.98
N TRP A 317 5.20 11.11 5.45
CA TRP A 317 6.50 10.54 5.12
C TRP A 317 6.81 9.41 6.09
N ILE A 318 7.40 8.30 5.63
CA ILE A 318 7.88 7.20 6.48
C ILE A 318 9.28 6.73 6.06
N GLY A 319 10.14 6.49 7.05
CA GLY A 319 11.45 5.88 6.87
C GLY A 319 11.32 4.40 6.53
N LEU A 320 11.89 3.98 5.39
CA LEU A 320 11.78 2.62 4.87
C LEU A 320 12.33 1.58 5.83
N ASN A 321 13.40 1.87 6.57
CA ASN A 321 14.02 0.93 7.51
C ASN A 321 13.48 1.15 8.92
N SER A 322 13.55 2.39 9.42
CA SER A 322 13.20 2.77 10.80
C SER A 322 11.71 2.64 11.11
N GLY A 323 10.83 2.91 10.14
CA GLY A 323 9.41 3.13 10.41
C GLY A 323 9.08 4.44 11.13
N ASN A 324 10.06 5.32 11.36
CA ASN A 324 9.80 6.66 11.88
C ASN A 324 9.03 7.47 10.82
N TYR A 325 7.97 8.17 11.23
CA TYR A 325 7.08 8.87 10.30
C TYR A 325 6.83 10.32 10.70
N TYR A 326 6.48 11.12 9.70
CA TYR A 326 6.10 12.53 9.83
C TYR A 326 4.76 12.76 9.12
N SER A 327 3.87 13.54 9.73
CA SER A 327 2.46 13.70 9.34
C SER A 327 2.22 14.53 8.06
N SER A 328 3.24 15.21 7.55
CA SER A 328 3.24 16.03 6.34
C SER A 328 4.68 16.40 5.97
N SER A 329 4.92 17.02 4.80
CA SER A 329 6.22 17.63 4.52
C SER A 329 6.57 18.77 5.48
N THR A 330 5.58 19.54 5.93
CA THR A 330 5.79 20.61 6.92
C THR A 330 6.28 20.06 8.26
N ASP A 331 5.70 18.96 8.73
CA ASP A 331 6.13 18.24 9.94
C ASP A 331 7.55 17.68 9.77
N PHE A 332 7.83 17.01 8.65
CA PHE A 332 9.13 16.43 8.33
C PHE A 332 10.26 17.48 8.32
N MET A 333 10.05 18.63 7.66
CA MET A 333 11.01 19.74 7.63
C MET A 333 11.18 20.47 8.98
N THR A 334 10.28 20.24 9.94
CA THR A 334 10.32 20.87 11.28
C THR A 334 10.97 19.95 12.31
N ASN A 335 10.74 18.63 12.21
CA ASN A 335 11.06 17.65 13.26
C ASN A 335 12.08 16.57 12.83
N TYR A 336 12.72 16.69 11.65
CA TYR A 336 13.90 15.89 11.30
C TYR A 336 15.19 16.55 11.81
N ASP A 337 15.75 15.98 12.88
CA ASP A 337 16.95 16.45 13.59
C ASP A 337 18.23 15.64 13.25
N GLY A 338 18.16 14.73 12.28
CA GLY A 338 19.27 13.84 11.91
C GLY A 338 19.49 12.65 12.84
N SER A 339 18.68 12.46 13.88
CA SER A 339 18.81 11.33 14.81
C SER A 339 18.49 9.96 14.19
N VAL A 340 17.67 9.94 13.13
CA VAL A 340 17.24 8.72 12.42
C VAL A 340 17.56 8.85 10.91
N PRO A 341 18.83 8.68 10.48
CA PRO A 341 19.17 8.67 9.05
C PRO A 341 18.51 7.46 8.35
N ASP A 342 17.75 7.72 7.29
CA ASP A 342 16.97 6.72 6.56
C ASP A 342 16.66 7.19 5.13
N THR A 343 16.08 6.30 4.33
CA THR A 343 15.35 6.67 3.10
C THR A 343 13.88 6.86 3.43
N TYR A 344 13.41 8.10 3.32
CA TYR A 344 12.01 8.46 3.54
C TYR A 344 11.23 8.43 2.23
N ILE A 345 10.01 7.89 2.27
CA ILE A 345 9.07 7.90 1.14
C ILE A 345 7.70 8.44 1.56
N TRP A 346 6.88 8.87 0.60
CA TRP A 346 5.44 9.01 0.83
C TRP A 346 4.83 7.65 1.16
N ASP A 347 4.17 7.57 2.31
CA ASP A 347 3.66 6.34 2.87
C ASP A 347 2.36 5.90 2.19
N GLN A 348 2.38 4.70 1.63
CA GLN A 348 1.23 4.01 1.02
C GLN A 348 0.64 2.94 1.97
N THR A 349 1.06 2.90 3.23
CA THR A 349 0.48 1.95 4.21
C THR A 349 -1.01 2.22 4.39
N ALA A 350 -1.83 1.20 4.19
CA ALA A 350 -3.28 1.24 4.35
C ALA A 350 -3.76 -0.07 5.00
N LEU A 351 -4.69 0.03 5.95
CA LEU A 351 -5.16 -1.10 6.74
C LEU A 351 -6.66 -0.95 7.04
N GLU A 352 -7.48 -1.80 6.44
CA GLU A 352 -8.94 -1.82 6.62
C GLU A 352 -9.41 -3.22 7.01
N ALA A 353 -10.34 -3.28 7.96
CA ALA A 353 -10.94 -4.49 8.48
C ALA A 353 -12.47 -4.32 8.56
N PHE A 354 -13.20 -5.44 8.58
CA PHE A 354 -14.67 -5.45 8.54
C PHE A 354 -15.28 -6.37 9.60
N ASP A 355 -16.44 -5.97 10.13
CA ASP A 355 -17.20 -6.75 11.11
C ASP A 355 -17.76 -8.05 10.50
N SER A 356 -17.87 -9.10 11.31
CA SER A 356 -18.45 -10.39 10.85
C SER A 356 -19.32 -11.06 11.92
N THR A 357 -20.19 -11.96 11.46
CA THR A 357 -20.97 -12.85 12.33
C THR A 357 -20.62 -14.29 12.00
N ILE A 358 -20.25 -15.09 13.01
CA ILE A 358 -19.89 -16.51 12.88
C ILE A 358 -20.68 -17.36 13.88
N TYR A 359 -20.76 -18.67 13.67
CA TYR A 359 -21.48 -19.57 14.57
C TYR A 359 -20.55 -20.22 15.59
N ILE A 360 -21.11 -20.66 16.73
CA ILE A 360 -20.37 -21.45 17.72
C ILE A 360 -19.73 -22.67 17.04
N GLY A 361 -18.41 -22.82 17.21
CA GLY A 361 -17.62 -23.93 16.67
C GLY A 361 -17.13 -23.76 15.23
N ASP A 362 -17.39 -22.61 14.57
CA ASP A 362 -16.72 -22.31 13.30
C ASP A 362 -15.20 -22.08 13.50
N GLU A 363 -14.41 -22.42 12.48
CA GLU A 363 -13.00 -22.05 12.39
C GLU A 363 -12.91 -20.56 12.01
N TRP A 364 -12.17 -19.76 12.80
CA TRP A 364 -11.90 -18.33 12.54
C TRP A 364 -10.40 -18.04 12.59
N LYS A 365 -9.94 -17.09 11.76
CA LYS A 365 -8.57 -16.59 11.74
C LYS A 365 -8.56 -15.06 11.53
N PRO A 366 -7.56 -14.32 12.03
CA PRO A 366 -7.50 -12.87 11.87
C PRO A 366 -7.53 -12.37 10.41
N GLN A 367 -7.06 -13.17 9.45
CA GLN A 367 -7.12 -12.86 8.03
C GLN A 367 -8.56 -12.80 7.48
N ASP A 368 -9.51 -13.48 8.13
CA ASP A 368 -10.88 -13.63 7.64
C ASP A 368 -11.71 -12.32 7.78
N ASN A 369 -11.14 -11.29 8.39
CA ASN A 369 -11.74 -9.97 8.66
C ASN A 369 -10.93 -8.77 8.11
N ILE A 370 -9.86 -9.01 7.34
CA ILE A 370 -9.06 -7.95 6.71
C ILE A 370 -9.54 -7.75 5.27
N ASP A 371 -9.81 -6.50 4.87
CA ASP A 371 -10.17 -6.13 3.49
C ASP A 371 -8.95 -5.55 2.75
N ILE A 372 -8.25 -4.61 3.40
CA ILE A 372 -7.04 -3.96 2.86
C ILE A 372 -5.88 -4.13 3.84
N ALA A 373 -4.72 -4.57 3.33
CA ALA A 373 -3.46 -4.58 4.07
C ALA A 373 -2.29 -4.31 3.11
N ILE A 374 -1.96 -3.03 2.96
CA ILE A 374 -0.89 -2.50 2.09
C ILE A 374 0.21 -1.90 2.98
N GLY A 375 1.46 -2.12 2.61
CA GLY A 375 2.63 -1.57 3.31
C GLY A 375 3.21 -0.32 2.65
N ARG A 376 4.25 0.24 3.29
CA ARG A 376 4.91 1.52 2.98
C ARG A 376 5.06 1.85 1.49
N GLU A 377 5.48 0.88 0.67
CA GLU A 377 5.75 1.04 -0.76
C GLU A 377 4.57 0.72 -1.70
N GLY A 378 3.38 0.43 -1.18
CA GLY A 378 2.21 0.02 -1.99
C GLY A 378 2.09 -1.50 -2.20
N ASN A 379 3.00 -2.28 -1.61
CA ASN A 379 3.00 -3.75 -1.70
C ASN A 379 2.04 -4.38 -0.66
N PRO A 380 1.31 -5.47 -1.01
CA PRO A 380 0.49 -6.21 -0.03
C PRO A 380 1.31 -6.80 1.13
N LEU A 381 0.79 -6.70 2.35
CA LEU A 381 1.41 -7.22 3.56
C LEU A 381 1.13 -8.71 3.77
N ASN A 382 2.04 -9.42 4.44
CA ASN A 382 1.70 -10.71 5.04
C ASN A 382 1.13 -10.47 6.44
N ILE A 383 0.27 -11.37 6.91
CA ILE A 383 -0.33 -11.30 8.26
C ILE A 383 0.72 -11.19 9.40
N LYS A 384 1.91 -11.80 9.20
CA LYS A 384 3.04 -11.76 10.14
C LYS A 384 3.70 -10.37 10.28
N ASP A 385 3.41 -9.47 9.35
CA ASP A 385 3.95 -8.12 9.28
C ASP A 385 2.98 -7.10 9.89
N ILE A 386 1.83 -7.57 10.40
CA ILE A 386 0.74 -6.81 11.04
C ILE A 386 0.70 -7.21 12.52
N GLU A 387 0.63 -6.24 13.44
CA GLU A 387 0.37 -6.51 14.86
C GLU A 387 -1.14 -6.76 15.06
N ILE A 388 -1.49 -7.79 15.82
CA ILE A 388 -2.88 -8.21 16.04
C ILE A 388 -3.13 -8.34 17.54
N ILE A 389 -4.12 -7.60 18.05
CA ILE A 389 -4.48 -7.56 19.46
C ILE A 389 -5.95 -7.97 19.62
N GLY A 390 -6.21 -8.93 20.50
CA GLY A 390 -7.54 -9.54 20.68
C GLY A 390 -7.52 -11.02 20.29
N ASN A 391 -8.58 -11.74 20.65
CA ASN A 391 -8.78 -13.15 20.29
C ASN A 391 -10.28 -13.48 20.31
N VAL A 392 -10.77 -14.15 19.26
CA VAL A 392 -12.14 -14.64 19.19
C VAL A 392 -12.23 -16.03 19.81
N ASP A 393 -13.08 -16.19 20.83
CA ASP A 393 -13.42 -17.51 21.40
C ASP A 393 -14.67 -18.04 20.69
N THR A 394 -14.48 -18.77 19.58
CA THR A 394 -15.58 -19.32 18.78
C THR A 394 -16.37 -20.41 19.51
N SER A 395 -16.00 -20.82 20.73
CA SER A 395 -16.77 -21.79 21.52
C SER A 395 -17.95 -21.17 22.28
N LYS A 396 -18.06 -19.84 22.30
CA LYS A 396 -18.94 -19.10 23.21
C LYS A 396 -19.60 -17.91 22.51
N GLU A 397 -20.85 -17.62 22.87
CA GLU A 397 -21.56 -16.44 22.36
C GLU A 397 -20.96 -15.14 22.92
N GLY A 398 -20.80 -14.15 22.05
CA GLY A 398 -20.26 -12.84 22.42
C GLY A 398 -19.86 -11.99 21.22
N LYS A 399 -19.51 -10.73 21.50
CA LYS A 399 -18.85 -9.83 20.56
C LYS A 399 -17.38 -9.73 20.95
N TYR A 400 -16.49 -9.91 19.99
CA TYR A 400 -15.05 -9.97 20.18
C TYR A 400 -14.39 -8.90 19.31
N GLU A 401 -13.79 -7.89 19.94
CA GLU A 401 -13.01 -6.87 19.24
C GLU A 401 -11.63 -7.45 18.88
N VAL A 402 -11.22 -7.29 17.62
CA VAL A 402 -9.86 -7.55 17.15
C VAL A 402 -9.32 -6.29 16.51
N ILE A 403 -8.14 -5.86 16.98
CA ILE A 403 -7.43 -4.66 16.56
C ILE A 403 -6.23 -5.06 15.71
N TYR A 404 -6.09 -4.46 14.53
CA TYR A 404 -4.98 -4.65 13.61
C TYR A 404 -4.14 -3.37 13.55
N LYS A 405 -2.82 -3.48 13.65
CA LYS A 405 -1.92 -2.31 13.60
C LYS A 405 -0.73 -2.51 12.67
N ARG A 406 -0.33 -1.43 12.00
CA ARG A 406 0.84 -1.37 11.13
C ARG A 406 1.33 0.07 11.03
N ASP A 407 2.62 0.31 11.29
CA ASP A 407 3.28 1.61 11.05
C ASP A 407 2.50 2.83 11.59
N GLY A 408 1.97 2.71 12.82
CA GLY A 408 1.18 3.75 13.50
C GLY A 408 -0.30 3.85 13.08
N ILE A 409 -0.73 3.11 12.07
CA ILE A 409 -2.15 2.97 11.68
C ILE A 409 -2.78 1.85 12.52
N GLU A 410 -4.03 2.07 12.96
CA GLU A 410 -4.86 1.13 13.69
C GLU A 410 -6.23 1.02 13.02
N THR A 411 -6.75 -0.21 12.88
CA THR A 411 -8.12 -0.48 12.47
C THR A 411 -8.70 -1.65 13.28
N LYS A 412 -10.02 -1.87 13.22
CA LYS A 412 -10.73 -2.81 14.08
C LYS A 412 -11.80 -3.60 13.34
N ALA A 413 -12.10 -4.78 13.84
CA ALA A 413 -13.29 -5.56 13.50
C ALA A 413 -13.99 -6.07 14.77
N GLU A 414 -15.32 -6.02 14.79
CA GLU A 414 -16.14 -6.77 15.74
C GLU A 414 -16.55 -8.13 15.13
N ILE A 415 -16.19 -9.21 15.80
CA ILE A 415 -16.62 -10.57 15.45
C ILE A 415 -17.71 -11.00 16.42
N GLU A 416 -18.92 -11.17 15.91
CA GLU A 416 -20.10 -11.59 16.67
C GLU A 416 -20.28 -13.12 16.55
N VAL A 417 -19.99 -13.85 17.64
CA VAL A 417 -20.23 -15.29 17.74
C VAL A 417 -21.64 -15.51 18.26
N ILE A 418 -22.47 -16.22 17.50
CA ILE A 418 -23.88 -16.53 17.85
C ILE A 418 -24.14 -18.03 17.87
N LYS A 419 -25.14 -18.48 18.64
CA LYS A 419 -25.74 -19.79 18.39
C LYS A 419 -26.28 -19.87 16.96
N ALA A 420 -26.09 -21.02 16.34
CA ALA A 420 -26.83 -21.40 15.15
C ALA A 420 -28.33 -21.57 15.52
N LYS A 421 -29.24 -21.31 14.57
CA LYS A 421 -30.65 -21.70 14.75
C LYS A 421 -30.74 -23.23 14.76
N GLU A 422 -31.60 -23.79 15.59
CA GLU A 422 -32.01 -25.20 15.48
C GLU A 422 -32.63 -25.45 14.10
N ASP A 423 -32.33 -26.59 13.48
CA ASP A 423 -32.94 -26.98 12.21
C ASP A 423 -34.32 -27.58 12.50
N LEU A 424 -35.35 -26.75 12.41
CA LEU A 424 -36.74 -27.16 12.69
C LEU A 424 -37.39 -27.93 11.54
N SER A 425 -36.60 -28.38 10.55
CA SER A 425 -37.11 -29.21 9.46
C SER A 425 -37.39 -30.64 9.92
N HIS A 426 -38.58 -31.11 9.58
CA HIS A 426 -39.11 -32.41 9.99
C HIS A 426 -40.01 -32.95 8.87
N ILE A 427 -40.14 -34.27 8.75
CA ILE A 427 -41.11 -34.92 7.88
C ILE A 427 -41.64 -36.19 8.53
N THR A 428 -42.96 -36.35 8.51
CA THR A 428 -43.69 -37.52 9.01
C THR A 428 -44.49 -38.16 7.90
N VAL A 429 -44.50 -39.49 7.93
CA VAL A 429 -45.21 -40.36 6.98
C VAL A 429 -45.69 -41.60 7.72
N HIS A 430 -46.81 -42.18 7.26
CA HIS A 430 -47.39 -43.38 7.85
C HIS A 430 -47.42 -44.56 6.87
N ASP A 431 -47.40 -45.79 7.39
CA ASP A 431 -47.51 -47.03 6.61
C ASP A 431 -48.93 -47.27 6.09
N SER A 432 -49.14 -48.16 5.11
CA SER A 432 -50.49 -48.52 4.63
C SER A 432 -50.64 -49.95 4.13
N ASP A 433 -51.71 -50.60 4.56
CA ASP A 433 -52.19 -51.88 4.02
C ASP A 433 -53.22 -51.64 2.90
N LEU A 434 -52.96 -52.18 1.72
CA LEU A 434 -53.81 -52.09 0.53
C LEU A 434 -54.27 -53.49 0.08
N LYS A 435 -55.33 -53.57 -0.73
CA LYS A 435 -55.70 -54.77 -1.50
C LYS A 435 -55.18 -54.68 -2.94
N VAL A 436 -54.99 -55.85 -3.57
CA VAL A 436 -54.68 -55.93 -5.01
C VAL A 436 -55.80 -55.30 -5.83
N GLY A 437 -55.50 -54.18 -6.49
CA GLY A 437 -56.41 -53.41 -7.34
C GLY A 437 -56.82 -52.05 -6.77
N ASP A 438 -56.44 -51.71 -5.55
CA ASP A 438 -56.76 -50.41 -4.94
C ASP A 438 -56.08 -49.24 -5.67
N ASN A 439 -56.69 -48.06 -5.58
CA ASN A 439 -56.07 -46.81 -6.00
C ASN A 439 -55.16 -46.30 -4.88
N TRP A 440 -53.97 -45.82 -5.25
CA TRP A 440 -52.98 -45.27 -4.32
C TRP A 440 -52.13 -44.21 -5.03
N THR A 441 -51.74 -43.20 -4.27
CA THR A 441 -50.81 -42.12 -4.64
C THR A 441 -49.86 -41.86 -3.47
N PRO A 442 -48.66 -41.29 -3.68
CA PRO A 442 -47.75 -41.03 -2.56
C PRO A 442 -48.25 -39.93 -1.60
N GLU A 443 -49.23 -39.10 -2.01
CA GLU A 443 -49.86 -38.13 -1.11
C GLU A 443 -50.67 -38.81 -0.01
N ASP A 444 -51.17 -40.04 -0.25
CA ASP A 444 -51.98 -40.80 0.72
C ASP A 444 -51.20 -41.22 1.98
N ASN A 445 -49.86 -41.15 1.98
CA ASN A 445 -48.98 -41.51 3.12
C ASN A 445 -48.19 -40.35 3.70
N PHE A 446 -48.38 -39.13 3.20
CA PHE A 446 -47.72 -37.94 3.69
C PHE A 446 -48.54 -37.29 4.81
N ASP A 447 -47.96 -37.13 6.00
CA ASP A 447 -48.64 -36.51 7.14
C ASP A 447 -48.38 -35.00 7.19
N GLU A 448 -47.14 -34.60 7.49
CA GLU A 448 -46.70 -33.21 7.47
C GLU A 448 -45.18 -33.09 7.21
N ALA A 449 -44.76 -31.88 6.82
CA ALA A 449 -43.35 -31.51 6.79
C ALA A 449 -43.16 -30.02 7.11
N THR A 450 -41.96 -29.66 7.57
CA THR A 450 -41.55 -28.28 7.89
C THR A 450 -40.19 -27.94 7.30
N ASP A 451 -39.97 -26.66 6.98
CA ASP A 451 -38.65 -26.12 6.67
C ASP A 451 -37.82 -25.83 7.94
N PHE A 452 -36.56 -25.44 7.75
CA PHE A 452 -35.62 -25.12 8.83
C PHE A 452 -36.05 -23.98 9.77
N GLU A 453 -37.07 -23.18 9.43
CA GLU A 453 -37.66 -22.16 10.31
C GLU A 453 -38.96 -22.64 10.98
N GLY A 454 -39.35 -23.89 10.78
CA GLY A 454 -40.55 -24.53 11.33
C GLY A 454 -41.84 -24.22 10.56
N LYS A 455 -41.73 -23.68 9.33
CA LYS A 455 -42.89 -23.35 8.49
C LYS A 455 -43.31 -24.58 7.68
N VAL A 456 -44.60 -24.90 7.73
CA VAL A 456 -45.21 -26.03 7.02
C VAL A 456 -44.92 -25.99 5.52
N GLU A 457 -44.50 -27.13 4.99
CA GLU A 457 -44.30 -27.42 3.57
C GLU A 457 -45.48 -28.17 2.98
N LYS A 458 -45.64 -28.12 1.66
CA LYS A 458 -46.68 -28.86 0.95
C LYS A 458 -46.11 -30.13 0.35
N PHE A 459 -46.95 -31.14 0.19
CA PHE A 459 -46.60 -32.36 -0.54
C PHE A 459 -46.05 -32.08 -1.95
N SER A 460 -46.53 -31.02 -2.65
CA SER A 460 -46.02 -30.60 -3.96
C SER A 460 -44.53 -30.23 -3.98
N ASP A 461 -43.97 -29.92 -2.82
CA ASP A 461 -42.64 -29.39 -2.63
C ASP A 461 -41.69 -30.46 -2.04
N ILE A 462 -42.21 -31.69 -1.80
CA ILE A 462 -41.47 -32.85 -1.26
C ILE A 462 -40.96 -33.75 -2.40
N ILE A 463 -39.73 -34.24 -2.26
CA ILE A 463 -39.12 -35.19 -3.19
C ILE A 463 -39.55 -36.60 -2.78
N VAL A 464 -40.23 -37.31 -3.67
CA VAL A 464 -40.70 -38.69 -3.46
C VAL A 464 -39.88 -39.66 -4.32
N GLU A 465 -39.27 -40.66 -3.68
CA GLU A 465 -38.54 -41.75 -4.33
C GLU A 465 -39.16 -43.11 -3.98
N GLY A 466 -39.59 -43.86 -4.99
CA GLY A 466 -40.25 -45.15 -4.84
C GLY A 466 -41.44 -45.31 -5.79
N SER A 467 -42.03 -46.51 -5.86
CA SER A 467 -43.30 -46.73 -6.56
C SER A 467 -44.00 -48.02 -6.09
N VAL A 468 -45.32 -47.97 -5.98
CA VAL A 468 -46.18 -49.09 -5.56
C VAL A 468 -46.90 -49.65 -6.80
N ASP A 469 -46.82 -50.95 -7.04
CA ASP A 469 -47.67 -51.64 -8.02
C ASP A 469 -48.86 -52.29 -7.30
N THR A 470 -49.97 -51.56 -7.17
CA THR A 470 -51.17 -52.05 -6.48
C THR A 470 -51.82 -53.25 -7.18
N LYS A 471 -51.40 -53.63 -8.39
CA LYS A 471 -51.88 -54.85 -9.07
C LYS A 471 -51.11 -56.10 -8.64
N LYS A 472 -50.05 -55.94 -7.85
CA LYS A 472 -49.14 -57.01 -7.44
C LYS A 472 -48.91 -56.98 -5.93
N ALA A 473 -49.38 -58.04 -5.28
CA ALA A 473 -49.16 -58.21 -3.84
C ALA A 473 -47.66 -58.29 -3.48
N GLY A 474 -47.29 -57.62 -2.39
CA GLY A 474 -45.92 -57.42 -1.93
C GLY A 474 -45.81 -56.19 -1.02
N ALA A 475 -44.68 -56.05 -0.33
CA ALA A 475 -44.34 -54.82 0.40
C ALA A 475 -43.49 -53.91 -0.49
N TYR A 476 -43.78 -52.63 -0.46
CA TYR A 476 -43.09 -51.55 -1.18
C TYR A 476 -42.63 -50.50 -0.17
N GLU A 477 -41.49 -49.88 -0.41
CA GLU A 477 -40.99 -48.76 0.40
C GLU A 477 -41.00 -47.49 -0.46
N VAL A 478 -41.48 -46.39 0.13
CA VAL A 478 -41.56 -45.08 -0.52
C VAL A 478 -40.94 -44.05 0.41
N THR A 479 -39.90 -43.37 -0.05
CA THR A 479 -39.11 -42.41 0.73
C THR A 479 -39.47 -40.99 0.33
N TYR A 480 -39.71 -40.16 1.33
CA TYR A 480 -40.09 -38.76 1.22
C TYR A 480 -38.94 -37.93 1.77
N THR A 481 -38.55 -36.87 1.05
CA THR A 481 -37.35 -36.08 1.37
C THR A 481 -37.62 -34.59 1.17
N ILE A 482 -37.28 -33.79 2.18
CA ILE A 482 -37.34 -32.33 2.12
C ILE A 482 -36.23 -31.81 1.19
N PRO A 483 -36.47 -30.82 0.31
CA PRO A 483 -35.41 -30.23 -0.51
C PRO A 483 -34.28 -29.60 0.30
N LYS A 484 -33.02 -29.76 -0.15
CA LYS A 484 -31.80 -29.33 0.58
C LYS A 484 -31.66 -27.82 0.73
N GLU A 485 -32.32 -27.08 -0.15
CA GLU A 485 -32.48 -25.63 -0.07
C GLU A 485 -33.24 -25.18 1.18
N HIS A 486 -34.10 -26.05 1.75
CA HIS A 486 -34.98 -25.81 2.90
C HIS A 486 -34.47 -26.45 4.21
N TRP A 487 -33.29 -27.08 4.19
CA TRP A 487 -32.56 -27.53 5.40
C TRP A 487 -31.77 -26.37 6.00
N SER A 488 -31.41 -26.46 7.30
CA SER A 488 -30.54 -25.44 7.88
C SER A 488 -29.12 -25.53 7.32
N LYS A 489 -28.54 -24.37 7.01
CA LYS A 489 -27.16 -24.24 6.48
C LYS A 489 -26.11 -24.11 7.58
N SER A 490 -26.55 -23.99 8.84
CA SER A 490 -25.74 -24.09 10.05
C SER A 490 -26.69 -24.37 11.22
N SER A 491 -26.51 -25.48 11.93
CA SER A 491 -27.29 -25.81 13.13
C SER A 491 -26.50 -26.64 14.13
N SER A 492 -26.90 -26.55 15.40
CA SER A 492 -26.47 -27.42 16.50
C SER A 492 -27.30 -28.71 16.64
N VAL A 493 -28.44 -28.81 15.94
CA VAL A 493 -29.33 -29.98 15.90
C VAL A 493 -29.70 -30.24 14.45
N GLU A 494 -29.51 -31.47 13.97
CA GLU A 494 -29.83 -31.84 12.58
C GLU A 494 -31.33 -32.19 12.46
N GLY A 495 -32.00 -31.62 11.45
CA GLY A 495 -33.43 -31.87 11.19
C GLY A 495 -33.70 -33.29 10.69
N VAL A 496 -34.97 -33.70 10.70
CA VAL A 496 -35.39 -34.96 10.07
C VAL A 496 -35.74 -34.68 8.63
N HIS A 497 -34.73 -34.77 7.76
CA HIS A 497 -34.87 -34.39 6.34
C HIS A 497 -35.55 -35.44 5.46
N SER A 498 -35.74 -36.67 5.95
CA SER A 498 -36.34 -37.77 5.19
C SER A 498 -36.98 -38.83 6.08
N ALA A 499 -38.06 -39.44 5.59
CA ALA A 499 -38.76 -40.57 6.20
C ALA A 499 -39.27 -41.56 5.12
N THR A 500 -39.52 -42.81 5.50
CA THR A 500 -39.92 -43.88 4.56
C THR A 500 -41.18 -44.59 5.05
N ALA A 501 -42.22 -44.61 4.22
CA ALA A 501 -43.45 -45.37 4.45
C ALA A 501 -43.38 -46.76 3.81
N LYS A 502 -44.01 -47.75 4.45
CA LYS A 502 -44.17 -49.12 3.94
C LYS A 502 -45.60 -49.36 3.49
N ILE A 503 -45.73 -49.72 2.24
CA ILE A 503 -47.02 -49.95 1.57
C ILE A 503 -47.15 -51.44 1.28
N VAL A 504 -48.07 -52.12 1.95
CA VAL A 504 -48.26 -53.57 1.88
C VAL A 504 -49.49 -53.89 1.04
N VAL A 505 -49.28 -54.35 -0.19
CA VAL A 505 -50.36 -54.80 -1.07
C VAL A 505 -50.65 -56.28 -0.76
N SER A 506 -51.84 -56.54 -0.23
CA SER A 506 -52.35 -57.86 0.16
C SER A 506 -53.26 -58.47 -0.92
N LYS A 507 -53.33 -59.80 -0.98
CA LYS A 507 -54.37 -60.48 -1.78
C LYS A 507 -55.62 -60.65 -0.93
N GLU A 508 -56.78 -60.50 -1.54
CA GLU A 508 -58.05 -60.77 -0.88
C GLU A 508 -58.18 -62.27 -0.57
N ASP A 509 -58.21 -62.60 0.73
CA ASP A 509 -58.55 -63.94 1.20
C ASP A 509 -60.02 -64.22 0.86
N LYS A 510 -60.25 -65.34 0.17
CA LYS A 510 -61.60 -65.81 -0.13
C LYS A 510 -62.18 -66.51 1.09
N GLU A 511 -62.80 -65.73 1.98
CA GLU A 511 -63.74 -66.28 2.94
C GLU A 511 -64.83 -67.08 2.20
N THR A 512 -64.93 -68.36 2.50
CA THR A 512 -65.98 -69.23 1.95
C THR A 512 -67.26 -69.02 2.75
N ASP A 513 -68.22 -68.31 2.15
CA ASP A 513 -69.51 -67.94 2.75
C ASP A 513 -70.22 -69.12 3.43
N GLY A 514 -70.48 -68.97 4.73
CA GLY A 514 -70.98 -70.00 5.63
C GLY A 514 -72.41 -69.70 6.10
N SER A 515 -73.39 -70.15 5.32
CA SER A 515 -74.82 -69.85 5.56
C SER A 515 -75.34 -70.29 6.93
N GLY A 516 -76.03 -69.37 7.64
CA GLY A 516 -76.68 -69.61 8.95
C GLY A 516 -77.16 -68.29 9.59
N SER A 517 -78.25 -67.68 9.12
CA SER A 517 -79.66 -67.99 9.42
C SER A 517 -80.22 -67.29 10.67
N GLU A 518 -81.36 -66.61 10.47
CA GLU A 518 -82.41 -66.30 11.46
C GLU A 518 -82.12 -65.49 12.75
N SER A 519 -82.36 -64.18 12.60
CA SER A 519 -83.54 -63.52 13.21
C SER A 519 -83.43 -62.72 14.52
N ASN A 520 -84.34 -61.73 14.60
CA ASN A 520 -85.10 -61.29 15.77
C ASN A 520 -84.40 -60.66 17.00
N ASN A 521 -84.45 -59.32 16.99
CA ASN A 521 -85.34 -58.53 17.88
C ASN A 521 -84.81 -58.05 19.26
N SER A 522 -85.07 -56.75 19.52
CA SER A 522 -85.30 -56.09 20.82
C SER A 522 -84.26 -56.25 21.95
N GLY A 523 -83.74 -55.11 22.45
CA GLY A 523 -83.18 -55.08 23.80
C GLY A 523 -82.52 -53.76 24.23
N ASN A 524 -83.30 -52.83 24.79
CA ASN A 524 -82.74 -51.90 25.78
C ASN A 524 -82.23 -52.72 26.99
N ASN A 525 -81.16 -52.28 27.66
CA ASN A 525 -81.26 -51.42 28.87
C ASN A 525 -80.13 -51.64 29.90
N THR A 526 -79.61 -50.54 30.47
CA THR A 526 -79.10 -50.37 31.87
C THR A 526 -77.96 -51.22 32.46
N GLY A 527 -77.25 -50.61 33.43
CA GLY A 527 -76.32 -51.26 34.37
C GLY A 527 -74.84 -51.02 34.02
N SER A 528 -74.19 -49.91 34.37
CA SER A 528 -74.24 -49.09 35.60
C SER A 528 -73.74 -49.78 36.87
N SER A 529 -72.44 -49.64 37.14
CA SER A 529 -71.88 -49.19 38.42
C SER A 529 -70.37 -48.94 38.21
N ASP A 530 -69.81 -47.75 38.41
CA ASP A 530 -69.76 -46.87 39.61
C ASP A 530 -68.67 -47.28 40.62
N LYS A 531 -67.43 -46.79 40.41
CA LYS A 531 -66.83 -45.68 41.19
C LYS A 531 -65.38 -45.41 40.74
N ASP A 532 -64.90 -44.19 40.47
CA ASP A 532 -65.11 -42.83 41.04
C ASP A 532 -63.98 -42.41 41.98
N SER A 533 -63.10 -41.52 41.47
CA SER A 533 -62.49 -40.35 42.14
C SER A 533 -61.37 -39.79 41.25
N SER A 534 -61.19 -38.48 41.04
CA SER A 534 -62.10 -37.34 41.26
C SER A 534 -61.59 -36.09 40.50
N LEU A 535 -62.50 -35.35 39.83
CA LEU A 535 -62.81 -33.89 39.93
C LEU A 535 -61.66 -32.85 40.14
N ASP A 536 -61.76 -31.54 39.80
CA ASP A 536 -62.60 -30.66 38.94
C ASP A 536 -62.15 -29.18 39.21
N ASN A 537 -62.25 -28.10 38.42
CA ASN A 537 -62.69 -27.75 37.04
C ASN A 537 -61.45 -27.09 36.34
N GLY A 538 -61.42 -26.20 35.33
CA GLY A 538 -62.39 -25.54 34.43
C GLY A 538 -61.63 -24.65 33.42
N VAL A 539 -61.98 -24.51 32.13
CA VAL A 539 -63.19 -23.95 31.46
C VAL A 539 -63.09 -22.44 31.15
N LEU A 540 -62.96 -22.13 29.84
CA LEU A 540 -63.51 -21.00 29.04
C LEU A 540 -62.86 -21.10 27.63
N LEU A 541 -63.55 -21.59 26.58
CA LEU A 541 -64.35 -20.83 25.59
C LEU A 541 -63.54 -19.71 24.88
N THR A 542 -63.54 -19.60 23.54
CA THR A 542 -64.72 -19.49 22.65
C THR A 542 -64.56 -20.05 21.22
N ASN A 543 -65.70 -20.25 20.53
CA ASN A 543 -65.80 -20.49 19.07
C ASN A 543 -65.75 -19.19 18.25
N VAL A 544 -65.54 -19.28 16.92
CA VAL A 544 -66.49 -18.84 15.86
C VAL A 544 -65.97 -19.22 14.45
N GLN A 545 -66.88 -19.47 13.50
CA GLN A 545 -66.60 -19.91 12.13
C GLN A 545 -66.60 -18.77 11.09
N ASN A 546 -65.98 -19.04 9.93
CA ASN A 546 -66.25 -18.50 8.59
C ASN A 546 -66.19 -16.98 8.34
N ASN A 547 -65.39 -16.60 7.33
CA ASN A 547 -65.97 -15.96 6.14
C ASN A 547 -65.11 -16.12 4.88
N GLN A 548 -65.71 -15.88 3.71
CA GLN A 548 -65.14 -16.22 2.39
C GLN A 548 -64.38 -15.07 1.69
N GLU A 549 -63.71 -15.48 0.62
CA GLU A 549 -62.90 -14.80 -0.38
C GLU A 549 -63.24 -13.35 -0.86
N GLN A 550 -62.19 -12.77 -1.49
CA GLN A 550 -62.14 -11.96 -2.74
C GLN A 550 -61.74 -10.49 -2.65
N ILE A 551 -60.66 -10.16 -3.39
CA ILE A 551 -60.68 -9.22 -4.53
C ILE A 551 -59.51 -9.57 -5.48
N LYS A 552 -59.64 -9.26 -6.78
CA LYS A 552 -58.70 -9.61 -7.86
C LYS A 552 -57.98 -8.39 -8.44
N GLN A 553 -56.84 -8.66 -9.10
CA GLN A 553 -56.07 -7.75 -9.98
C GLN A 553 -55.36 -6.60 -9.24
N LYS A 554 -54.20 -6.10 -9.68
CA LYS A 554 -53.77 -5.84 -11.07
C LYS A 554 -52.26 -6.00 -11.27
N ASN A 555 -51.84 -6.44 -12.46
CA ASN A 555 -50.43 -6.66 -12.82
C ASN A 555 -49.94 -5.58 -13.79
N GLN A 556 -48.87 -4.83 -13.49
CA GLN A 556 -48.31 -3.82 -14.43
C GLN A 556 -46.85 -3.39 -14.14
N ILE A 557 -45.90 -4.11 -14.76
CA ILE A 557 -44.83 -3.60 -15.67
C ILE A 557 -44.76 -2.05 -15.81
N LEU A 558 -43.61 -1.34 -15.74
CA LEU A 558 -42.17 -1.67 -15.52
C LEU A 558 -41.42 -0.36 -15.07
N PRO A 559 -40.18 -0.38 -14.51
CA PRO A 559 -38.97 -0.37 -15.37
C PRO A 559 -37.74 -1.14 -14.86
N GLN A 560 -36.84 -1.49 -15.78
CA GLN A 560 -35.44 -1.79 -15.50
C GLN A 560 -34.62 -0.50 -15.57
N THR A 561 -33.72 -0.26 -14.62
CA THR A 561 -32.68 0.77 -14.72
C THR A 561 -31.35 0.18 -14.23
N GLY A 562 -30.70 -0.59 -15.11
CA GLY A 562 -29.32 -1.03 -14.91
C GLY A 562 -28.46 -0.43 -16.00
N GLU A 563 -27.70 0.62 -15.69
CA GLU A 563 -26.69 1.16 -16.60
C GLU A 563 -25.50 1.72 -15.81
N HIS A 564 -24.30 1.56 -16.40
CA HIS A 564 -23.03 2.21 -16.03
C HIS A 564 -22.52 2.08 -14.58
N PHE A 565 -21.87 0.95 -14.29
CA PHE A 565 -20.61 1.00 -13.55
C PHE A 565 -19.45 1.15 -14.54
N SER A 566 -18.51 2.06 -14.26
CA SER A 566 -17.39 2.37 -15.17
C SER A 566 -16.25 1.35 -15.05
N ALA A 567 -15.78 0.83 -16.19
CA ALA A 567 -14.91 -0.35 -16.26
C ALA A 567 -13.40 -0.04 -16.16
N ILE A 568 -12.98 0.73 -15.14
CA ILE A 568 -11.57 1.12 -14.95
C ILE A 568 -10.92 0.43 -13.74
N ALA A 569 -11.58 0.41 -12.57
CA ALA A 569 -10.94 0.00 -11.32
C ALA A 569 -10.49 -1.48 -11.23
N PHE A 570 -11.08 -2.39 -12.02
CA PHE A 570 -10.73 -3.82 -11.99
C PHE A 570 -9.55 -4.18 -12.92
N MET A 571 -9.11 -3.25 -13.78
CA MET A 571 -8.13 -3.51 -14.86
C MET A 571 -6.68 -3.15 -14.52
N ALA A 572 -6.36 -2.99 -13.23
CA ALA A 572 -5.00 -3.24 -12.73
C ALA A 572 -4.77 -4.73 -12.40
N GLY A 573 -5.83 -5.56 -12.37
CA GLY A 573 -5.70 -7.01 -12.25
C GLY A 573 -4.98 -7.63 -13.44
N LEU A 574 -4.15 -8.65 -13.17
CA LEU A 574 -3.56 -9.60 -14.12
C LEU A 574 -2.61 -9.07 -15.22
N SER A 575 -2.37 -7.77 -15.36
CA SER A 575 -1.46 -7.20 -16.39
C SER A 575 0.05 -7.42 -16.14
N LEU A 576 0.45 -8.54 -15.52
CA LEU A 576 1.75 -9.23 -15.70
C LEU A 576 1.89 -10.56 -14.90
N LEU A 577 0.79 -11.28 -14.63
CA LEU A 577 0.91 -12.66 -14.15
C LEU A 577 1.48 -13.56 -15.26
N VAL A 578 2.76 -13.89 -15.15
CA VAL A 578 3.50 -14.88 -15.97
C VAL A 578 3.63 -14.52 -17.47
N LEU A 579 4.37 -13.44 -17.79
CA LEU A 579 5.09 -13.39 -19.06
C LEU A 579 6.48 -14.05 -18.93
N GLY A 580 6.54 -15.35 -19.21
CA GLY A 580 7.76 -15.91 -19.82
C GLY A 580 8.77 -16.64 -18.94
N SER A 581 8.47 -17.04 -17.70
CA SER A 581 9.35 -17.92 -16.90
C SER A 581 9.58 -19.32 -17.51
N LEU A 582 8.94 -19.63 -18.65
CA LEU A 582 9.05 -20.91 -19.36
C LEU A 582 9.23 -20.77 -20.89
N PHE A 583 9.98 -19.77 -21.36
CA PHE A 583 10.60 -19.83 -22.70
C PHE A 583 12.03 -20.41 -22.69
N ALA A 584 12.43 -21.02 -21.56
CA ALA A 584 13.57 -21.90 -21.51
C ALA A 584 13.27 -23.23 -22.26
N VAL A 585 14.29 -23.78 -22.93
CA VAL A 585 14.32 -25.15 -23.49
C VAL A 585 13.31 -25.44 -24.61
N LEU A 586 13.54 -24.91 -25.82
CA LEU A 586 13.34 -25.66 -27.08
C LEU A 586 13.99 -24.97 -28.30
N ARG A 587 15.04 -25.60 -28.89
CA ARG A 587 15.55 -25.43 -30.29
C ARG A 587 16.05 -24.03 -30.71
N PHE A 588 17.19 -23.81 -31.38
CA PHE A 588 18.32 -24.60 -31.93
C PHE A 588 19.54 -23.63 -31.85
N LYS A 589 20.79 -23.93 -31.46
CA LYS A 589 21.79 -24.95 -31.86
C LYS A 589 21.91 -25.15 -33.39
N LYS A 590 22.98 -24.58 -33.98
CA LYS A 590 23.28 -24.33 -35.42
C LYS A 590 22.80 -22.94 -35.90
N ASN A 591 23.54 -22.20 -36.73
CA ASN A 591 24.76 -22.52 -37.50
C ASN A 591 25.56 -21.25 -37.86
N LYS A 592 26.90 -21.40 -37.94
CA LYS A 592 27.92 -20.40 -38.34
C LYS A 592 28.10 -19.23 -37.37
#